data_AF-A0A3S1XZ44-F1
#
_entry.id   AF-A0A3S1XZ44-F1
#
_cell.length_a   1.000
_cell.length_b   1.000
_cell.length_c   1.000
_cell.angle_alpha   90.00
_cell.angle_beta   90.00
_cell.angle_gamma   90.00
#
_symmetry.space_group_name_H-M   'P 1'
#
loop_
_entity.id
_entity.type
_entity.pdbx_description
1 polymer ?
#
loop_
_entity_poly.entity_id
_entity_poly.type
_entity_poly.pdbx_seq_one_letter_code
_entity_poly.pdbx_strand_id
1 'polypeptide(L)'
;QMPYGQVDKLSKMVPQNPANPVKLADAIANEPRFAEEAEREPIVQTLLDMAQKLEGLYRHASTHAAGIVIGDRPLSELVPMYRDPRSDMPVTQFNMKYVEQAGLVKFDFLGLKTLTVLETAVKLIRRRGIEIDLATIPLDDPETYAMLSRGEVVGVFQVESAGMRKALIGMRPDCIEDIIALVALYRPGPMENIPTYNARKHGEEEMASIHPKIDHLVKETQGVIVYQEQVMQIAQELSGYSLGEADLLRRAMGKKIRAEMDKQRERFVSGAVERGVGKPQADFIFDLLAKFADYGFNKSHAAAYAVVSYQTAYLKAHYPVEFLAASMTLDMGNTDKLADFRQDALRLGIEVLAPSVTSSFRPFEVGENRIYYS
;
A
#
# COMPACT_ATOMS: atom_id res chain seq x y z
N GLN A 1 -7.51 36.31 -18.83
CA GLN A 1 -7.04 35.68 -17.57
C GLN A 1 -8.26 35.16 -16.83
N MET A 2 -8.19 33.95 -16.27
CA MET A 2 -9.28 33.34 -15.49
C MET A 2 -8.96 33.44 -13.99
N PRO A 3 -9.94 33.71 -13.11
CA PRO A 3 -9.73 33.69 -11.66
C PRO A 3 -9.36 32.30 -11.14
N TYR A 4 -8.52 32.24 -10.09
CA TYR A 4 -8.09 30.98 -9.49
C TYR A 4 -9.25 30.05 -9.11
N GLY A 5 -10.31 30.60 -8.48
CA GLY A 5 -11.46 29.79 -8.06
C GLY A 5 -12.21 29.14 -9.22
N GLN A 6 -12.24 29.78 -10.39
CA GLN A 6 -12.84 29.20 -11.60
C GLN A 6 -11.99 28.05 -12.14
N VAL A 7 -10.66 28.25 -12.20
CA VAL A 7 -9.72 27.20 -12.65
C VAL A 7 -9.71 26.02 -11.68
N ASP A 8 -9.72 26.28 -10.37
CA ASP A 8 -9.81 25.25 -9.33
C ASP A 8 -11.09 24.42 -9.47
N LYS A 9 -12.25 25.07 -9.67
CA LYS A 9 -13.53 24.39 -9.91
C LYS A 9 -13.46 23.45 -11.12
N LEU A 10 -12.91 23.91 -12.25
CA LEU A 10 -12.74 23.10 -13.45
C LEU A 10 -11.75 21.94 -13.23
N SER A 11 -10.64 22.19 -12.53
CA SER A 11 -9.63 21.15 -12.25
C SER A 11 -10.17 20.01 -11.38
N LYS A 12 -11.08 20.32 -10.45
CA LYS A 12 -11.74 19.34 -9.57
C LYS A 12 -12.78 18.47 -10.28
N MET A 13 -13.18 18.83 -11.51
CA MET A 13 -14.03 18.00 -12.35
C MET A 13 -13.25 16.86 -13.02
N VAL A 14 -11.92 16.98 -13.11
CA VAL A 14 -11.07 15.90 -13.64
C VAL A 14 -10.96 14.79 -12.58
N PRO A 15 -11.37 13.54 -12.88
CA PRO A 15 -11.29 12.45 -11.91
C PRO A 15 -9.85 12.18 -11.48
N GLN A 16 -9.61 12.16 -10.18
CA GLN A 16 -8.33 11.75 -9.62
C GLN A 16 -8.36 10.24 -9.33
N ASN A 17 -7.85 9.45 -10.27
CA ASN A 17 -7.59 8.03 -10.06
C ASN A 17 -6.09 7.76 -10.14
N PRO A 18 -5.37 7.67 -9.01
CA PRO A 18 -3.93 7.42 -9.00
C PRO A 18 -3.53 6.07 -9.64
N ALA A 19 -4.42 5.07 -9.61
CA ALA A 19 -4.16 3.75 -10.16
C ALA A 19 -4.33 3.71 -11.69
N ASN A 20 -5.21 4.54 -12.23
CA ASN A 20 -5.41 4.70 -13.67
C ASN A 20 -5.71 6.17 -13.99
N PRO A 21 -4.66 7.00 -14.19
CA PRO A 21 -4.84 8.41 -14.50
C PRO A 21 -5.69 8.57 -15.77
N VAL A 22 -6.78 9.30 -15.66
CA VAL A 22 -7.67 9.57 -16.79
C VAL A 22 -7.00 10.64 -17.65
N LYS A 23 -6.87 10.39 -18.96
CA LYS A 23 -6.39 11.42 -19.90
C LYS A 23 -7.39 12.56 -19.94
N LEU A 24 -6.91 13.79 -20.10
CA LEU A 24 -7.78 14.96 -20.09
C LEU A 24 -8.89 14.87 -21.14
N ALA A 25 -8.60 14.35 -22.34
CA ALA A 25 -9.60 14.13 -23.39
C ALA A 25 -10.75 13.22 -22.92
N ASP A 26 -10.43 12.13 -22.22
CA ASP A 26 -11.43 11.19 -21.69
C ASP A 26 -12.20 11.83 -20.53
N ALA A 27 -11.54 12.62 -19.68
CA ALA A 27 -12.19 13.34 -18.59
C ALA A 27 -13.21 14.36 -19.13
N ILE A 28 -12.86 15.11 -20.17
CA ILE A 28 -13.76 16.08 -20.82
C ILE A 28 -14.95 15.36 -21.46
N ALA A 29 -14.72 14.23 -22.15
CA ALA A 29 -15.79 13.49 -22.83
C ALA A 29 -16.79 12.86 -21.84
N ASN A 30 -16.33 12.44 -20.66
CA ASN A 30 -17.15 11.74 -19.67
C ASN A 30 -17.82 12.66 -18.65
N GLU A 31 -17.49 13.95 -18.61
CA GLU A 31 -18.03 14.91 -17.65
C GLU A 31 -18.79 16.04 -18.38
N PRO A 32 -20.14 15.96 -18.45
CA PRO A 32 -20.97 16.91 -19.18
C PRO A 32 -20.79 18.37 -18.74
N ARG A 33 -20.42 18.62 -17.48
CA ARG A 33 -20.22 19.97 -16.94
C ARG A 33 -19.11 20.74 -17.64
N PHE A 34 -18.13 20.07 -18.27
CA PHE A 34 -17.14 20.77 -19.09
C PHE A 34 -17.76 21.42 -20.33
N ALA A 35 -18.70 20.73 -21.00
CA ALA A 35 -19.40 21.29 -22.14
C ALA A 35 -20.29 22.46 -21.73
N GLU A 36 -21.02 22.33 -20.62
CA GLU A 36 -21.86 23.41 -20.07
C GLU A 36 -21.04 24.67 -19.72
N GLU A 37 -19.88 24.51 -19.07
CA GLU A 37 -19.01 25.63 -18.72
C GLU A 37 -18.33 26.24 -19.97
N ALA A 38 -18.01 25.43 -20.98
CA ALA A 38 -17.50 25.90 -22.27
C ALA A 38 -18.53 26.67 -23.09
N GLU A 39 -19.80 26.25 -23.07
CA GLU A 39 -20.92 26.97 -23.69
C GLU A 39 -21.21 28.29 -22.96
N ARG A 40 -21.16 28.28 -21.62
CA ARG A 40 -21.40 29.49 -20.81
C ARG A 40 -20.31 30.54 -21.02
N GLU A 41 -19.05 30.12 -21.09
CA GLU A 41 -17.89 31.00 -21.17
C GLU A 41 -16.88 30.50 -22.21
N PRO A 42 -16.79 31.15 -23.40
CA PRO A 42 -15.91 30.71 -24.49
C PRO A 42 -14.41 30.60 -24.13
N ILE A 43 -13.97 31.32 -23.09
CA ILE A 43 -12.60 31.23 -22.58
C ILE A 43 -12.28 29.85 -21.99
N VAL A 44 -13.29 29.12 -21.49
CA VAL A 44 -13.15 27.75 -20.97
C VAL A 44 -12.81 26.79 -22.11
N GLN A 45 -13.45 26.90 -23.27
CA GLN A 45 -13.09 26.09 -24.44
C GLN A 45 -11.62 26.30 -24.83
N THR A 46 -11.17 27.56 -24.85
CA THR A 46 -9.77 27.91 -25.15
C THR A 46 -8.81 27.28 -24.13
N LEU A 47 -9.16 27.29 -22.84
CA LEU A 47 -8.41 26.64 -21.78
C LEU A 47 -8.29 25.12 -22.03
N LEU A 48 -9.41 24.44 -22.31
CA LEU A 48 -9.45 22.99 -22.52
C LEU A 48 -8.63 22.57 -23.76
N ASP A 49 -8.73 23.33 -24.84
CA ASP A 49 -7.96 23.07 -26.07
C ASP A 49 -6.46 23.24 -25.86
N MET A 50 -6.05 24.26 -25.08
CA MET A 50 -4.66 24.48 -24.72
C MET A 50 -4.15 23.39 -23.76
N ALA A 51 -4.93 23.05 -22.75
CA ALA A 51 -4.56 22.04 -21.75
C ALA A 51 -4.33 20.66 -22.40
N GLN A 52 -5.18 20.25 -23.33
CA GLN A 52 -5.02 18.99 -24.07
C GLN A 52 -3.74 18.95 -24.91
N LYS A 53 -3.32 20.08 -25.48
CA LYS A 53 -2.05 20.17 -26.24
C LYS A 53 -0.81 20.15 -25.35
N LEU A 54 -0.95 20.59 -24.10
CA LEU A 54 0.13 20.63 -23.12
C LEU A 54 0.24 19.35 -22.29
N GLU A 55 -0.79 18.50 -22.30
CA GLU A 55 -0.80 17.21 -21.61
C GLU A 55 0.32 16.29 -22.16
N GLY A 56 1.07 15.67 -21.26
CA GLY A 56 2.18 14.77 -21.61
C GLY A 56 3.52 15.46 -21.86
N LEU A 57 3.58 16.79 -21.84
CA LEU A 57 4.85 17.52 -21.91
C LEU A 57 5.61 17.46 -20.58
N TYR A 58 6.94 17.34 -20.67
CA TYR A 58 7.80 17.39 -19.49
C TYR A 58 7.95 18.83 -18.99
N ARG A 59 7.87 19.01 -17.67
CA ARG A 59 7.95 20.34 -17.04
C ARG A 59 9.37 20.71 -16.62
N HIS A 60 10.04 19.82 -15.88
CA HIS A 60 11.40 20.02 -15.37
C HIS A 60 12.01 18.66 -14.98
N ALA A 61 13.34 18.59 -14.92
CA ALA A 61 14.04 17.46 -14.32
C ALA A 61 13.93 17.56 -12.79
N SER A 62 13.57 16.45 -12.14
CA SER A 62 13.53 16.32 -10.68
C SER A 62 14.28 15.06 -10.27
N THR A 63 14.91 15.12 -9.09
CA THR A 63 15.59 13.97 -8.49
C THR A 63 14.56 12.96 -7.97
N HIS A 64 14.73 11.67 -8.29
CA HIS A 64 13.88 10.61 -7.77
C HIS A 64 14.10 10.45 -6.26
N ALA A 65 13.02 10.50 -5.47
CA ALA A 65 13.11 10.57 -4.00
C ALA A 65 13.85 9.37 -3.35
N ALA A 66 13.92 8.23 -4.04
CA ALA A 66 14.57 7.02 -3.54
C ALA A 66 15.69 6.47 -4.44
N GLY A 67 15.81 6.96 -5.67
CA GLY A 67 16.56 6.24 -6.71
C GLY A 67 18.04 6.56 -6.65
N ILE A 68 18.88 5.58 -6.32
CA ILE A 68 20.33 5.67 -6.37
C ILE A 68 20.87 4.68 -7.40
N VAL A 69 21.86 5.10 -8.17
CA VAL A 69 22.50 4.28 -9.19
C VAL A 69 23.96 4.06 -8.85
N ILE A 70 24.45 2.84 -9.05
CA ILE A 70 25.83 2.46 -8.80
C ILE A 70 26.40 1.90 -10.10
N GLY A 71 27.46 2.53 -10.60
CA GLY A 71 28.22 2.09 -11.76
C GLY A 71 29.54 1.44 -11.35
N ASP A 72 30.11 0.65 -12.25
CA ASP A 72 31.43 0.01 -12.10
C ASP A 72 32.61 0.93 -12.45
N ARG A 73 32.32 2.11 -13.01
CA ARG A 73 33.25 3.14 -13.47
C ARG A 73 32.61 4.53 -13.31
N PRO A 74 33.32 5.64 -13.56
CA PRO A 74 32.76 6.99 -13.44
C PRO A 74 31.46 7.15 -14.24
N LEU A 75 30.38 7.59 -13.56
CA LEU A 75 29.04 7.65 -14.17
C LEU A 75 28.96 8.54 -15.41
N SER A 76 29.78 9.59 -15.48
CA SER A 76 29.86 10.49 -16.63
C SER A 76 30.36 9.82 -17.92
N GLU A 77 31.00 8.65 -17.82
CA GLU A 77 31.41 7.85 -18.98
C GLU A 77 30.28 6.94 -19.49
N LEU A 78 29.24 6.71 -18.68
CA LEU A 78 28.13 5.80 -18.98
C LEU A 78 26.84 6.56 -19.31
N VAL A 79 26.54 7.63 -18.57
CA VAL A 79 25.29 8.37 -18.66
C VAL A 79 25.51 9.87 -18.55
N PRO A 80 24.69 10.68 -19.26
CA PRO A 80 24.71 12.12 -19.09
C PRO A 80 24.29 12.52 -17.67
N MET A 81 25.02 13.47 -17.08
CA MET A 81 24.81 13.91 -15.70
C MET A 81 24.10 15.26 -15.62
N TYR A 82 23.37 15.48 -14.54
CA TYR A 82 22.65 16.69 -14.17
C TYR A 82 23.01 17.07 -12.74
N ARG A 83 23.12 18.37 -12.45
CA ARG A 83 23.29 18.88 -11.10
C ARG A 83 22.02 19.60 -10.69
N ASP A 84 21.30 19.03 -9.75
CA ASP A 84 20.16 19.68 -9.12
C ASP A 84 20.67 20.79 -8.19
N PRO A 85 20.26 22.07 -8.35
CA PRO A 85 20.67 23.15 -7.45
C PRO A 85 20.30 22.93 -5.98
N ARG A 86 19.36 22.02 -5.69
CA ARG A 86 18.89 21.70 -4.35
C ARG A 86 19.61 20.51 -3.71
N SER A 87 20.51 19.84 -4.44
CA SER A 87 21.21 18.65 -3.98
C SER A 87 22.70 18.75 -4.28
N ASP A 88 23.52 18.35 -3.31
CA ASP A 88 24.96 18.22 -3.52
C ASP A 88 25.33 16.94 -4.30
N MET A 89 24.39 16.00 -4.45
CA MET A 89 24.62 14.75 -5.19
C MET A 89 24.33 14.94 -6.69
N PRO A 90 25.22 14.46 -7.59
CA PRO A 90 24.96 14.46 -9.01
C PRO A 90 23.85 13.47 -9.37
N VAL A 91 23.05 13.82 -10.38
CA VAL A 91 21.88 13.06 -10.82
C VAL A 91 22.11 12.62 -12.26
N THR A 92 21.59 11.46 -12.66
CA THR A 92 21.60 11.06 -14.08
C THR A 92 20.46 11.75 -14.83
N GLN A 93 20.69 12.16 -16.09
CA GLN A 93 19.62 12.68 -16.95
C GLN A 93 18.70 11.56 -17.48
N PHE A 94 19.13 10.29 -17.36
CA PHE A 94 18.30 9.16 -17.73
C PHE A 94 17.22 8.91 -16.66
N ASN A 95 16.01 8.65 -17.13
CA ASN A 95 14.94 8.18 -16.25
C ASN A 95 15.15 6.70 -15.88
N MET A 96 14.31 6.21 -14.96
CA MET A 96 14.39 4.83 -14.43
C MET A 96 14.54 3.76 -15.53
N LYS A 97 13.83 3.90 -16.66
CA LYS A 97 13.84 2.88 -17.72
C LYS A 97 15.17 2.81 -18.46
N TYR A 98 15.79 3.96 -18.71
CA TYR A 98 17.02 4.05 -19.48
C TYR A 98 18.28 3.78 -18.65
N VAL A 99 18.23 4.04 -17.35
CA VAL A 99 19.34 3.76 -16.42
C VAL A 99 19.67 2.26 -16.38
N GLU A 100 18.66 1.40 -16.24
CA GLU A 100 18.86 -0.06 -16.22
C GLU A 100 19.36 -0.57 -17.57
N GLN A 101 18.83 -0.03 -18.68
CA GLN A 101 19.29 -0.36 -20.04
C GLN A 101 20.73 0.09 -20.31
N ALA A 102 21.19 1.14 -19.63
CA ALA A 102 22.57 1.61 -19.67
C ALA A 102 23.53 0.73 -18.84
N GLY A 103 23.03 -0.35 -18.22
CA GLY A 103 23.84 -1.30 -17.46
C GLY A 103 24.16 -0.87 -16.03
N LEU A 104 23.48 0.16 -15.52
CA LEU A 104 23.64 0.61 -14.14
C LEU A 104 22.77 -0.20 -13.19
N VAL A 105 23.31 -0.52 -12.00
CA VAL A 105 22.54 -1.15 -10.94
C VAL A 105 21.79 -0.06 -10.17
N LYS A 106 20.46 -0.19 -10.10
CA LYS A 106 19.59 0.74 -9.39
C LYS A 106 19.21 0.16 -8.03
N PHE A 107 19.29 1.00 -7.00
CA PHE A 107 18.75 0.76 -5.67
C PHE A 107 17.71 1.83 -5.34
N ASP A 108 16.65 1.44 -4.62
CA ASP A 108 15.67 2.37 -4.09
C ASP A 108 15.81 2.45 -2.56
N PHE A 109 16.21 3.61 -2.05
CA PHE A 109 16.29 3.94 -0.63
C PHE A 109 15.12 4.85 -0.25
N LEU A 110 14.06 4.27 0.30
CA LEU A 110 12.88 5.02 0.69
C LEU A 110 13.02 5.49 2.15
N GLY A 111 12.85 6.79 2.38
CA GLY A 111 12.71 7.36 3.72
C GLY A 111 11.33 7.07 4.29
N LEU A 112 11.15 5.93 4.97
CA LEU A 112 9.88 5.57 5.60
C LEU A 112 9.78 6.14 7.02
N LYS A 113 9.02 7.23 7.21
CA LYS A 113 8.79 7.90 8.51
C LYS A 113 8.44 6.92 9.64
N THR A 114 7.65 5.88 9.35
CA THR A 114 7.23 4.86 10.31
C THR A 114 8.40 4.18 11.02
N LEU A 115 9.49 3.87 10.31
CA LEU A 115 10.67 3.25 10.91
C LEU A 115 11.34 4.20 11.91
N THR A 116 11.38 5.50 11.60
CA THR A 116 11.88 6.53 12.50
C THR A 116 10.98 6.71 13.73
N VAL A 117 9.65 6.59 13.57
CA VAL A 117 8.71 6.58 14.71
C VAL A 117 8.98 5.39 15.63
N LEU A 118 9.10 4.18 15.08
CA LEU A 118 9.41 2.97 15.84
C LEU A 118 10.74 3.11 16.60
N GLU A 119 11.79 3.56 15.92
CA GLU A 119 13.11 3.76 16.53
C GLU A 119 13.06 4.82 17.65
N THR A 120 12.34 5.92 17.44
CA THR A 120 12.17 6.99 18.43
C THR A 120 11.40 6.48 19.64
N ALA A 121 10.31 5.73 19.44
CA ALA A 121 9.54 5.12 20.51
C ALA A 121 10.41 4.15 21.34
N VAL A 122 11.18 3.27 20.69
CA VAL A 122 12.12 2.36 21.39
C VAL A 122 13.16 3.13 22.20
N LYS A 123 13.70 4.24 21.66
CA LYS A 123 14.63 5.10 22.40
C LYS A 123 14.00 5.74 23.64
N LEU A 124 12.73 6.15 23.57
CA LEU A 124 11.99 6.68 24.71
C LEU A 124 11.71 5.59 25.75
N ILE A 125 11.29 4.40 25.31
CA ILE A 125 11.02 3.24 26.18
C ILE A 125 12.28 2.80 26.92
N ARG A 126 13.44 2.79 26.24
CA ARG A 126 14.75 2.46 26.84
C ARG A 126 15.10 3.35 28.04
N ARG A 127 14.63 4.60 28.09
CA ARG A 127 14.88 5.50 29.24
C ARG A 127 14.23 5.01 30.53
N ARG A 128 13.22 4.13 30.44
CA ARG A 128 12.61 3.43 31.59
C ARG A 128 13.37 2.16 32.01
N GLY A 129 14.48 1.84 31.34
CA GLY A 129 15.24 0.61 31.56
C GLY A 129 14.66 -0.62 30.85
N ILE A 130 13.76 -0.42 29.88
CA ILE A 130 13.12 -1.50 29.13
C ILE A 130 13.76 -1.58 27.74
N GLU A 131 14.38 -2.70 27.41
CA GLU A 131 14.94 -2.96 26.08
C GLU A 131 13.92 -3.70 25.21
N ILE A 132 13.66 -3.17 24.03
CA ILE A 132 12.79 -3.79 23.01
C ILE A 132 13.60 -3.98 21.75
N ASP A 133 13.65 -5.21 21.26
CA ASP A 133 14.10 -5.53 19.91
C ASP A 133 12.89 -5.78 19.02
N LEU A 134 12.63 -4.85 18.10
CA LEU A 134 11.52 -4.90 17.15
C LEU A 134 11.53 -6.17 16.29
N ALA A 135 12.70 -6.75 16.02
CA ALA A 135 12.83 -7.94 15.18
C ALA A 135 12.35 -9.23 15.89
N THR A 136 12.20 -9.20 17.22
CA THR A 136 11.89 -10.38 18.04
C THR A 136 10.56 -10.27 18.78
N ILE A 137 9.76 -9.23 18.50
CA ILE A 137 8.42 -9.07 19.07
C ILE A 137 7.55 -10.30 18.69
N PRO A 138 6.87 -10.94 19.65
CA PRO A 138 5.98 -12.06 19.37
C PRO A 138 4.82 -11.61 18.48
N LEU A 139 4.46 -12.41 17.47
CA LEU A 139 3.41 -12.09 16.50
C LEU A 139 2.02 -12.61 16.91
N ASP A 140 1.87 -13.13 18.13
CA ASP A 140 0.65 -13.73 18.67
C ASP A 140 0.14 -13.01 19.93
N ASP A 141 0.61 -11.78 20.19
CA ASP A 141 0.21 -10.99 21.37
C ASP A 141 -1.29 -10.63 21.38
N PRO A 142 -2.08 -11.14 22.34
CA PRO A 142 -3.53 -10.94 22.37
C PRO A 142 -3.95 -9.49 22.59
N GLU A 143 -3.17 -8.70 23.34
CA GLU A 143 -3.50 -7.30 23.65
C GLU A 143 -3.43 -6.43 22.39
N THR A 144 -2.41 -6.66 21.56
CA THR A 144 -2.23 -6.02 20.25
C THR A 144 -3.43 -6.31 19.33
N TYR A 145 -3.82 -7.58 19.21
CA TYR A 145 -4.97 -7.96 18.38
C TYR A 145 -6.31 -7.46 18.92
N ALA A 146 -6.48 -7.44 20.25
CA ALA A 146 -7.66 -6.87 20.87
C ALA A 146 -7.77 -5.36 20.57
N MET A 147 -6.66 -4.61 20.64
CA MET A 147 -6.62 -3.19 20.27
C MET A 147 -6.97 -2.95 18.80
N LEU A 148 -6.38 -3.76 17.89
CA LEU A 148 -6.69 -3.71 16.45
C LEU A 148 -8.17 -4.01 16.18
N SER A 149 -8.74 -5.01 16.86
CA SER A 149 -10.15 -5.40 16.72
C SER A 149 -11.13 -4.33 17.23
N ARG A 150 -10.73 -3.52 18.22
CA ARG A 150 -11.48 -2.31 18.64
C ARG A 150 -11.31 -1.12 17.68
N GLY A 151 -10.41 -1.25 16.70
CA GLY A 151 -10.08 -0.20 15.75
C GLY A 151 -9.36 0.98 16.39
N GLU A 152 -8.57 0.77 17.43
CA GLU A 152 -7.84 1.83 18.13
C GLU A 152 -6.50 2.14 17.42
N VAL A 153 -6.58 2.52 16.14
CA VAL A 153 -5.45 2.48 15.19
C VAL A 153 -4.83 3.83 14.82
N VAL A 154 -5.11 4.89 15.57
CA VAL A 154 -4.43 6.20 15.39
C VAL A 154 -2.91 6.01 15.46
N GLY A 155 -2.17 6.45 14.45
CA GLY A 155 -0.71 6.24 14.34
C GLY A 155 -0.25 4.84 13.92
N VAL A 156 -1.14 3.86 13.83
CA VAL A 156 -0.77 2.49 13.40
C VAL A 156 -0.63 2.46 11.88
N PHE A 157 0.52 1.96 11.41
CA PHE A 157 0.89 2.03 10.01
C PHE A 157 -0.06 1.23 9.10
N GLN A 158 -0.37 1.78 7.91
CA GLN A 158 -1.30 1.27 6.88
C GLN A 158 -2.78 1.14 7.26
N VAL A 159 -3.15 1.05 8.54
CA VAL A 159 -4.52 0.77 8.98
C VAL A 159 -5.31 1.96 9.53
N GLU A 160 -4.77 3.17 9.41
CA GLU A 160 -5.32 4.37 10.05
C GLU A 160 -6.55 4.97 9.33
N SER A 161 -6.66 4.83 8.00
CA SER A 161 -7.74 5.46 7.24
C SER A 161 -9.13 4.98 7.71
N ALA A 162 -10.13 5.87 7.72
CA ALA A 162 -11.46 5.56 8.27
C ALA A 162 -12.09 4.27 7.71
N GLY A 163 -11.94 4.07 6.40
CA GLY A 163 -12.46 2.87 5.75
C GLY A 163 -11.65 1.61 6.06
N MET A 164 -10.31 1.70 6.13
CA MET A 164 -9.45 0.59 6.52
C MET A 164 -9.70 0.18 7.98
N ARG A 165 -9.83 1.18 8.87
CA ARG A 165 -10.22 0.98 10.28
C ARG A 165 -11.54 0.24 10.40
N LYS A 166 -12.56 0.61 9.60
CA LYS A 166 -13.84 -0.10 9.58
C LYS A 166 -13.69 -1.55 9.12
N ALA A 167 -12.89 -1.79 8.08
CA ALA A 167 -12.62 -3.14 7.58
C ALA A 167 -11.87 -3.99 8.63
N LEU A 168 -10.90 -3.40 9.33
CA LEU A 168 -10.17 -4.04 10.43
C LEU A 168 -11.09 -4.45 11.59
N ILE A 169 -11.99 -3.56 12.04
CA ILE A 169 -12.98 -3.86 13.09
C ILE A 169 -13.90 -5.01 12.63
N GLY A 170 -14.33 -4.99 11.37
CA GLY A 170 -15.15 -6.04 10.79
C GLY A 170 -14.41 -7.38 10.69
N MET A 171 -13.11 -7.37 10.40
CA MET A 171 -12.30 -8.58 10.28
C MET A 171 -12.01 -9.22 11.63
N ARG A 172 -11.82 -8.42 12.69
CA ARG A 172 -11.38 -8.86 14.02
C ARG A 172 -10.10 -9.69 13.91
N PRO A 173 -8.96 -9.07 13.53
CA PRO A 173 -7.72 -9.81 13.33
C PRO A 173 -7.27 -10.46 14.65
N ASP A 174 -6.82 -11.70 14.56
CA ASP A 174 -6.31 -12.52 15.66
C ASP A 174 -4.99 -13.22 15.31
N CYS A 175 -4.50 -13.06 14.08
CA CYS A 175 -3.20 -13.51 13.61
C CYS A 175 -2.57 -12.51 12.63
N ILE A 176 -1.28 -12.69 12.31
CA ILE A 176 -0.56 -11.77 11.42
C ILE A 176 -1.08 -11.87 9.98
N GLU A 177 -1.50 -13.06 9.58
CA GLU A 177 -2.08 -13.36 8.27
C GLU A 177 -3.31 -12.51 7.96
N ASP A 178 -4.12 -12.16 8.97
CA ASP A 178 -5.25 -11.25 8.79
C ASP A 178 -4.80 -9.85 8.37
N ILE A 179 -3.74 -9.32 8.98
CA ILE A 179 -3.20 -8.00 8.64
C ILE A 179 -2.66 -8.03 7.21
N ILE A 180 -1.97 -9.12 6.83
CA ILE A 180 -1.46 -9.35 5.48
C ILE A 180 -2.62 -9.39 4.47
N ALA A 181 -3.68 -10.14 4.78
CA ALA A 181 -4.86 -10.27 3.94
C ALA A 181 -5.62 -8.94 3.81
N LEU A 182 -5.79 -8.20 4.90
CA LEU A 182 -6.49 -6.92 4.89
C LEU A 182 -5.80 -5.90 4.00
N VAL A 183 -4.48 -5.76 4.12
CA VAL A 183 -3.68 -4.85 3.28
C VAL A 183 -3.80 -5.21 1.79
N ALA A 184 -3.85 -6.50 1.48
CA ALA A 184 -4.02 -6.98 0.11
C ALA A 184 -5.44 -6.74 -0.43
N LEU A 185 -6.47 -6.99 0.39
CA LEU A 185 -7.88 -6.92 0.01
C LEU A 185 -8.44 -5.49 -0.03
N TYR A 186 -7.92 -4.56 0.78
CA TYR A 186 -8.48 -3.21 0.90
C TYR A 186 -8.06 -2.30 -0.27
N ARG A 187 -8.48 -2.67 -1.48
CA ARG A 187 -8.22 -1.96 -2.74
C ARG A 187 -9.48 -1.99 -3.61
N PRO A 188 -9.66 -1.03 -4.54
CA PRO A 188 -10.77 -1.08 -5.49
C PRO A 188 -10.80 -2.40 -6.27
N GLY A 189 -11.93 -3.10 -6.23
CA GLY A 189 -12.11 -4.46 -6.76
C GLY A 189 -12.07 -5.52 -5.65
N PRO A 190 -10.91 -5.85 -5.05
CA PRO A 190 -10.80 -6.92 -4.06
C PRO A 190 -11.55 -6.66 -2.75
N MET A 191 -11.84 -5.39 -2.45
CA MET A 191 -12.57 -5.00 -1.25
C MET A 191 -13.98 -5.61 -1.16
N GLU A 192 -14.56 -6.00 -2.30
CA GLU A 192 -15.84 -6.72 -2.36
C GLU A 192 -15.77 -8.11 -1.70
N ASN A 193 -14.57 -8.69 -1.57
CA ASN A 193 -14.37 -9.99 -0.92
C ASN A 193 -14.19 -9.88 0.60
N ILE A 194 -14.01 -8.68 1.17
CA ILE A 194 -13.82 -8.50 2.63
C ILE A 194 -15.01 -9.02 3.43
N PRO A 195 -16.29 -8.74 3.05
CA PRO A 195 -17.43 -9.31 3.76
C PRO A 195 -17.44 -10.85 3.76
N THR A 196 -17.14 -11.49 2.63
CA THR A 196 -17.05 -12.95 2.51
C THR A 196 -15.91 -13.51 3.35
N TYR A 197 -14.74 -12.85 3.34
CA TYR A 197 -13.61 -13.23 4.20
C TYR A 197 -14.03 -13.21 5.68
N ASN A 198 -14.69 -12.13 6.12
CA ASN A 198 -15.11 -11.97 7.51
C ASN A 198 -16.17 -12.99 7.91
N ALA A 199 -17.20 -13.21 7.08
CA ALA A 199 -18.27 -14.17 7.34
C ALA A 199 -17.70 -15.59 7.52
N ARG A 200 -16.77 -15.99 6.65
CA ARG A 200 -16.11 -17.31 6.74
C ARG A 200 -15.21 -17.41 7.97
N LYS A 201 -14.42 -16.37 8.25
CA LYS A 201 -13.59 -16.31 9.45
C LYS A 201 -14.42 -16.44 10.73
N HIS A 202 -15.59 -15.81 10.77
CA HIS A 202 -16.48 -15.81 11.93
C HIS A 202 -17.38 -17.04 12.02
N GLY A 203 -17.29 -17.97 11.05
CA GLY A 203 -18.12 -19.18 11.00
C GLY A 203 -19.58 -18.93 10.59
N GLU A 204 -19.87 -17.77 10.02
CA GLU A 204 -21.20 -17.38 9.51
C GLU A 204 -21.46 -17.94 8.10
N GLU A 205 -20.39 -18.21 7.34
CA GLU A 205 -20.43 -18.84 6.01
C GLU A 205 -19.45 -20.02 5.98
N GLU A 206 -19.87 -21.16 5.41
CA GLU A 206 -18.95 -22.29 5.19
C GLU A 206 -17.98 -21.99 4.04
N MET A 207 -16.71 -22.34 4.25
CA MET A 207 -15.71 -22.25 3.19
C MET A 207 -15.97 -23.32 2.12
N ALA A 208 -16.38 -22.90 0.93
CA ALA A 208 -16.55 -23.81 -0.20
C ALA A 208 -15.20 -24.41 -0.63
N SER A 209 -15.15 -25.75 -0.73
CA SER A 209 -14.02 -26.47 -1.32
C SER A 209 -13.95 -26.19 -2.82
N ILE A 210 -12.78 -25.74 -3.29
CA ILE A 210 -12.53 -25.53 -4.73
C ILE A 210 -12.09 -26.88 -5.32
N HIS A 211 -11.07 -27.47 -4.70
CA HIS A 211 -10.58 -28.80 -5.02
C HIS A 211 -9.68 -29.30 -3.88
N PRO A 212 -9.78 -30.58 -3.45
CA PRO A 212 -9.07 -31.10 -2.27
C PRO A 212 -7.55 -30.88 -2.28
N LYS A 213 -6.92 -30.84 -3.46
CA LYS A 213 -5.48 -30.57 -3.63
C LYS A 213 -5.05 -29.11 -3.44
N ILE A 214 -5.96 -28.15 -3.37
CA ILE A 214 -5.59 -26.73 -3.28
C ILE A 214 -6.31 -25.99 -2.15
N ASP A 215 -7.28 -26.63 -1.49
CA ASP A 215 -8.00 -26.01 -0.38
C ASP A 215 -7.06 -25.58 0.76
N HIS A 216 -5.92 -26.26 0.96
CA HIS A 216 -4.92 -25.85 1.94
C HIS A 216 -4.21 -24.53 1.57
N LEU A 217 -4.07 -24.22 0.28
CA LEU A 217 -3.40 -22.99 -0.20
C LEU A 217 -4.24 -21.74 0.06
N VAL A 218 -5.56 -21.89 0.08
CA VAL A 218 -6.52 -20.79 0.32
C VAL A 218 -7.09 -20.78 1.73
N LYS A 219 -6.72 -21.77 2.56
CA LYS A 219 -7.20 -21.86 3.95
C LYS A 219 -6.83 -20.64 4.78
N GLU A 220 -5.59 -20.15 4.65
CA GLU A 220 -5.13 -18.95 5.36
C GLU A 220 -5.93 -17.69 4.97
N THR A 221 -6.52 -17.69 3.78
CA THR A 221 -7.30 -16.58 3.23
C THR A 221 -8.80 -16.86 3.19
N GLN A 222 -9.29 -17.78 4.03
CA GLN A 222 -10.71 -18.11 4.15
C GLN A 222 -11.35 -18.53 2.81
N GLY A 223 -10.60 -19.24 1.97
CA GLY A 223 -11.05 -19.71 0.65
C GLY A 223 -11.09 -18.63 -0.43
N VAL A 224 -10.61 -17.42 -0.15
CA VAL A 224 -10.49 -16.34 -1.14
C VAL A 224 -9.10 -16.36 -1.75
N ILE A 225 -8.96 -16.30 -3.07
CA ILE A 225 -7.65 -16.17 -3.72
C ILE A 225 -7.24 -14.70 -3.68
N VAL A 226 -6.23 -14.39 -2.85
CA VAL A 226 -5.78 -13.02 -2.58
C VAL A 226 -4.39 -12.77 -3.16
N TYR A 227 -3.52 -13.77 -3.10
CA TYR A 227 -2.10 -13.59 -3.39
C TYR A 227 -1.69 -14.11 -4.76
N GLN A 228 -0.69 -13.45 -5.37
CA GLN A 228 -0.05 -13.90 -6.59
C GLN A 228 0.62 -15.26 -6.39
N GLU A 229 1.23 -15.45 -5.22
CA GLU A 229 1.89 -16.68 -4.81
C GLU A 229 0.89 -17.86 -4.71
N GLN A 230 -0.35 -17.61 -4.28
CA GLN A 230 -1.41 -18.64 -4.28
C GLN A 230 -1.73 -19.09 -5.71
N VAL A 231 -1.86 -18.16 -6.66
CA VAL A 231 -2.07 -18.49 -8.09
C VAL A 231 -0.93 -19.36 -8.62
N MET A 232 0.32 -19.02 -8.27
CA MET A 232 1.48 -19.77 -8.69
C MET A 232 1.52 -21.18 -8.11
N GLN A 233 1.22 -21.33 -6.81
CA GLN A 233 1.16 -22.63 -6.14
C GLN A 233 0.02 -23.50 -6.66
N ILE A 234 -1.15 -22.92 -6.93
CA ILE A 234 -2.29 -23.64 -7.53
C ILE A 234 -1.90 -24.22 -8.90
N ALA A 235 -1.24 -23.44 -9.76
CA ALA A 235 -0.77 -23.92 -11.06
C ALA A 235 0.31 -25.00 -10.95
N GLN A 236 1.20 -24.89 -9.97
CA GLN A 236 2.22 -25.90 -9.69
C GLN A 236 1.58 -27.23 -9.23
N GLU A 237 0.68 -27.20 -8.27
CA GLU A 237 0.08 -28.39 -7.67
C GLU A 237 -0.92 -29.07 -8.62
N LEU A 238 -1.82 -28.30 -9.24
CA LEU A 238 -2.84 -28.86 -10.12
C LEU A 238 -2.29 -29.23 -11.50
N SER A 239 -1.47 -28.39 -12.11
CA SER A 239 -1.15 -28.49 -13.55
C SER A 239 0.32 -28.75 -13.88
N GLY A 240 1.17 -28.82 -12.86
CA GLY A 240 2.58 -29.20 -13.02
C GLY A 240 3.46 -28.17 -13.64
N TYR A 241 3.14 -26.91 -13.36
CA TYR A 241 4.03 -25.81 -13.64
C TYR A 241 5.24 -25.88 -12.71
N SER A 242 6.42 -25.57 -13.23
CA SER A 242 7.51 -25.06 -12.40
C SER A 242 7.14 -23.67 -11.86
N LEU A 243 7.76 -23.24 -10.77
CA LEU A 243 7.52 -21.89 -10.22
C LEU A 243 7.87 -20.77 -11.22
N GLY A 244 8.85 -21.00 -12.10
CA GLY A 244 9.19 -20.08 -13.18
C GLY A 244 8.10 -19.97 -14.25
N GLU A 245 7.54 -21.11 -14.69
CA GLU A 245 6.40 -21.11 -15.61
C GLU A 245 5.16 -20.49 -14.95
N ALA A 246 4.95 -20.73 -13.66
CA ALA A 246 3.82 -20.16 -12.92
C ALA A 246 3.92 -18.62 -12.81
N ASP A 247 5.14 -18.07 -12.72
CA ASP A 247 5.33 -16.62 -12.82
C ASP A 247 4.98 -16.09 -14.23
N LEU A 248 5.32 -16.83 -15.28
CA LEU A 248 4.93 -16.47 -16.65
C LEU A 248 3.41 -16.47 -16.82
N LEU A 249 2.72 -17.47 -16.25
CA LEU A 249 1.25 -17.52 -16.20
C LEU A 249 0.68 -16.27 -15.50
N ARG A 250 1.17 -15.93 -14.31
CA ARG A 250 0.77 -14.73 -13.56
C ARG A 250 0.96 -13.46 -14.40
N ARG A 251 2.11 -13.31 -15.07
CA ARG A 251 2.39 -12.15 -15.94
C ARG A 251 1.45 -12.09 -17.15
N ALA A 252 1.15 -13.24 -17.76
CA ALA A 252 0.23 -13.32 -18.89
C ALA A 252 -1.18 -12.89 -18.49
N MET A 253 -1.66 -13.35 -17.33
CA MET A 253 -2.96 -12.96 -16.78
C MET A 253 -3.04 -11.45 -16.53
N GLY A 254 -2.02 -10.85 -15.90
CA GLY A 254 -2.00 -9.41 -15.64
C GLY A 254 -1.95 -8.53 -16.91
N LYS A 255 -1.37 -9.03 -18.02
CA LYS A 255 -1.31 -8.30 -19.31
C LYS A 255 -2.55 -8.49 -20.19
N LYS A 256 -3.43 -9.45 -19.88
CA LYS A 256 -4.65 -9.78 -20.65
C LYS A 256 -4.42 -10.02 -22.14
N ILE A 257 -3.28 -10.60 -22.51
CA ILE A 257 -2.99 -10.92 -23.92
C ILE A 257 -3.78 -12.19 -24.27
N ARG A 258 -4.88 -12.03 -25.02
CA ARG A 258 -5.82 -13.13 -25.33
C ARG A 258 -5.11 -14.37 -25.89
N ALA A 259 -4.26 -14.20 -26.90
CA ALA A 259 -3.54 -15.32 -27.51
C ALA A 259 -2.58 -16.04 -26.55
N GLU A 260 -2.03 -15.34 -25.55
CA GLU A 260 -1.16 -15.96 -24.55
C GLU A 260 -2.00 -16.66 -23.47
N MET A 261 -3.11 -16.06 -23.07
CA MET A 261 -4.07 -16.66 -22.13
C MET A 261 -4.66 -17.97 -22.66
N ASP A 262 -4.97 -18.05 -23.95
CA ASP A 262 -5.50 -19.27 -24.56
C ASP A 262 -4.48 -20.43 -24.50
N LYS A 263 -3.19 -20.14 -24.79
CA LYS A 263 -2.10 -21.11 -24.65
C LYS A 263 -1.92 -21.56 -23.19
N GLN A 264 -1.97 -20.62 -22.27
CA GLN A 264 -1.84 -20.90 -20.84
C GLN A 264 -3.02 -21.72 -20.32
N ARG A 265 -4.25 -21.48 -20.81
CA ARG A 265 -5.41 -22.30 -20.48
C ARG A 265 -5.20 -23.74 -20.93
N GLU A 266 -4.81 -23.94 -22.18
CA GLU A 266 -4.59 -25.28 -22.72
C GLU A 266 -3.52 -26.04 -21.92
N ARG A 267 -2.40 -25.38 -21.60
CA ARG A 267 -1.33 -25.95 -20.78
C ARG A 267 -1.79 -26.28 -19.35
N PHE A 268 -2.58 -25.40 -18.73
CA PHE A 268 -3.12 -25.60 -17.39
C PHE A 268 -4.10 -26.77 -17.35
N VAL A 269 -5.07 -26.80 -18.26
CA VAL A 269 -6.11 -27.83 -18.31
C VAL A 269 -5.51 -29.20 -18.63
N SER A 270 -4.61 -29.27 -19.61
CA SER A 270 -3.95 -30.53 -19.98
C SER A 270 -3.15 -31.10 -18.81
N GLY A 271 -2.35 -30.25 -18.14
CA GLY A 271 -1.59 -30.66 -16.96
C GLY A 271 -2.47 -31.07 -15.77
N ALA A 272 -3.63 -30.42 -15.59
CA ALA A 272 -4.59 -30.77 -14.56
C ALA A 272 -5.25 -32.13 -14.82
N VAL A 273 -5.61 -32.40 -16.08
CA VAL A 273 -6.19 -33.68 -16.50
C VAL A 273 -5.20 -34.83 -16.32
N GLU A 274 -3.93 -34.64 -16.71
CA GLU A 274 -2.86 -35.63 -16.48
C GLU A 274 -2.67 -35.96 -14.99
N ARG A 275 -3.06 -35.04 -14.10
CA ARG A 275 -2.96 -35.17 -12.64
C ARG A 275 -4.28 -35.54 -11.97
N GLY A 276 -5.26 -35.98 -12.75
CA GLY A 276 -6.52 -36.55 -12.25
C GLY A 276 -7.60 -35.51 -11.89
N VAL A 277 -7.49 -34.27 -12.36
CA VAL A 277 -8.55 -33.26 -12.24
C VAL A 277 -9.45 -33.34 -13.46
N GLY A 278 -10.77 -33.42 -13.26
CA GLY A 278 -11.71 -33.44 -14.36
C GLY A 278 -11.62 -32.16 -15.21
N LYS A 279 -11.67 -32.28 -16.55
CA LYS A 279 -11.58 -31.13 -17.46
C LYS A 279 -12.53 -29.97 -17.10
N PRO A 280 -13.83 -30.19 -16.80
CA PRO A 280 -14.74 -29.10 -16.42
C PRO A 280 -14.28 -28.36 -15.15
N GLN A 281 -13.72 -29.08 -14.18
CA GLN A 281 -13.22 -28.50 -12.95
C GLN A 281 -11.91 -27.73 -13.19
N ALA A 282 -11.02 -28.25 -14.04
CA ALA A 282 -9.80 -27.55 -14.42
C ALA A 282 -10.10 -26.22 -15.15
N ASP A 283 -11.07 -26.23 -16.07
CA ASP A 283 -11.54 -25.01 -16.74
C ASP A 283 -12.13 -24.01 -15.73
N PHE A 284 -12.99 -24.46 -14.82
CA PHE A 284 -13.56 -23.62 -13.77
C PHE A 284 -12.48 -22.99 -12.87
N ILE A 285 -11.47 -23.76 -12.46
CA ILE A 285 -10.36 -23.26 -11.64
C ILE A 285 -9.52 -22.25 -12.43
N PHE A 286 -9.25 -22.50 -13.71
CA PHE A 286 -8.54 -21.53 -14.55
C PHE A 286 -9.29 -20.21 -14.68
N ASP A 287 -10.61 -20.26 -14.88
CA ASP A 287 -11.47 -19.08 -14.92
C ASP A 287 -11.45 -18.30 -13.59
N LEU A 288 -11.46 -19.02 -12.48
CA LEU A 288 -11.30 -18.44 -11.15
C LEU A 288 -9.95 -17.69 -11.04
N LEU A 289 -8.84 -18.34 -11.38
CA LEU A 289 -7.50 -17.76 -11.35
C LEU A 289 -7.38 -16.53 -12.26
N ALA A 290 -7.93 -16.60 -13.48
CA ALA A 290 -7.91 -15.49 -14.43
C ALA A 290 -8.69 -14.27 -13.91
N LYS A 291 -9.84 -14.49 -13.25
CA LYS A 291 -10.62 -13.42 -12.63
C LYS A 291 -9.86 -12.74 -11.48
N PHE A 292 -9.13 -13.52 -10.67
CA PHE A 292 -8.39 -12.99 -9.52
C PHE A 292 -7.02 -12.41 -9.87
N ALA A 293 -6.42 -12.79 -11.00
CA ALA A 293 -5.10 -12.29 -11.38
C ALA A 293 -5.06 -10.77 -11.63
N ASP A 294 -6.19 -10.15 -11.97
CA ASP A 294 -6.33 -8.69 -12.04
C ASP A 294 -6.10 -7.99 -10.70
N TYR A 295 -6.23 -8.76 -9.63
CA TYR A 295 -6.39 -8.29 -8.26
C TYR A 295 -5.39 -8.93 -7.28
N GLY A 296 -4.69 -9.97 -7.73
CA GLY A 296 -3.71 -10.70 -6.94
C GLY A 296 -2.63 -9.77 -6.40
N PHE A 297 -2.43 -9.81 -5.09
CA PHE A 297 -1.42 -9.01 -4.41
C PHE A 297 -0.13 -9.80 -4.18
N ASN A 298 1.02 -9.15 -4.18
CA ASN A 298 2.27 -9.82 -3.85
C ASN A 298 2.35 -10.05 -2.32
N LYS A 299 2.29 -11.31 -1.88
CA LYS A 299 2.28 -11.66 -0.46
C LYS A 299 3.55 -11.23 0.24
N SER A 300 4.72 -11.37 -0.41
CA SER A 300 6.00 -11.00 0.23
C SER A 300 6.05 -9.51 0.61
N HIS A 301 5.55 -8.64 -0.27
CA HIS A 301 5.42 -7.21 0.01
C HIS A 301 4.37 -6.92 1.08
N ALA A 302 3.19 -7.55 1.01
CA ALA A 302 2.16 -7.38 2.04
C ALA A 302 2.66 -7.83 3.42
N ALA A 303 3.35 -8.97 3.50
CA ALA A 303 3.88 -9.53 4.73
C ALA A 303 4.91 -8.60 5.38
N ALA A 304 5.88 -8.10 4.61
CA ALA A 304 6.91 -7.20 5.14
C ALA A 304 6.30 -5.91 5.74
N TYR A 305 5.29 -5.33 5.06
CA TYR A 305 4.62 -4.13 5.55
C TYR A 305 3.67 -4.43 6.72
N ALA A 306 2.99 -5.59 6.72
CA ALA A 306 2.14 -6.02 7.82
C ALA A 306 2.92 -6.21 9.12
N VAL A 307 4.18 -6.68 9.06
CA VAL A 307 5.07 -6.75 10.23
C VAL A 307 5.31 -5.35 10.81
N VAL A 308 5.56 -4.35 9.97
CA VAL A 308 5.73 -2.96 10.44
C VAL A 308 4.42 -2.43 11.04
N SER A 309 3.28 -2.71 10.43
CA SER A 309 1.97 -2.39 10.99
C SER A 309 1.77 -3.03 12.37
N TYR A 310 2.10 -4.31 12.51
CA TYR A 310 2.02 -5.03 13.77
C TYR A 310 2.96 -4.45 14.83
N GLN A 311 4.22 -4.14 14.49
CA GLN A 311 5.16 -3.49 15.39
C GLN A 311 4.63 -2.14 15.90
N THR A 312 4.03 -1.32 15.03
CA THR A 312 3.40 -0.06 15.47
C THR A 312 2.20 -0.30 16.38
N ALA A 313 1.39 -1.33 16.11
CA ALA A 313 0.26 -1.70 16.96
C ALA A 313 0.73 -2.21 18.32
N TYR A 314 1.77 -3.04 18.35
CA TYR A 314 2.36 -3.59 19.57
C TYR A 314 2.92 -2.50 20.47
N LEU A 315 3.74 -1.58 19.91
CA LEU A 315 4.25 -0.46 20.71
C LEU A 315 3.13 0.43 21.24
N LYS A 316 2.06 0.64 20.45
CA LYS A 316 0.90 1.41 20.91
C LYS A 316 0.14 0.70 22.03
N ALA A 317 -0.06 -0.61 21.93
CA ALA A 317 -0.79 -1.39 22.93
C ALA A 317 -0.05 -1.40 24.28
N HIS A 318 1.27 -1.59 24.25
CA HIS A 318 2.08 -1.81 25.45
C HIS A 318 2.79 -0.55 25.98
N TYR A 319 3.10 0.42 25.11
CA TYR A 319 3.88 1.63 25.40
C TYR A 319 3.25 2.88 24.75
N PRO A 320 1.97 3.17 25.05
CA PRO A 320 1.22 4.22 24.34
C PRO A 320 1.79 5.62 24.53
N VAL A 321 2.37 5.94 25.69
CA VAL A 321 2.93 7.27 25.98
C VAL A 321 4.11 7.56 25.05
N GLU A 322 5.06 6.63 24.98
CA GLU A 322 6.27 6.74 24.16
C GLU A 322 5.95 6.65 22.68
N PHE A 323 5.03 5.76 22.29
CA PHE A 323 4.60 5.63 20.90
C PHE A 323 3.91 6.90 20.38
N LEU A 324 3.00 7.48 21.16
CA LEU A 324 2.31 8.71 20.77
C LEU A 324 3.26 9.91 20.78
N ALA A 325 4.14 10.06 21.77
CA ALA A 325 5.14 11.14 21.79
C ALA A 325 6.11 11.06 20.58
N ALA A 326 6.55 9.85 20.22
CA ALA A 326 7.34 9.63 19.01
C ALA A 326 6.56 10.02 17.74
N SER A 327 5.30 9.60 17.63
CA SER A 327 4.44 9.93 16.49
C SER A 327 4.22 11.45 16.37
N MET A 328 3.93 12.12 17.49
CA MET A 328 3.75 13.57 17.54
C MET A 328 5.03 14.33 17.17
N THR A 329 6.20 13.84 17.59
CA THR A 329 7.49 14.44 17.20
C THR A 329 7.71 14.41 15.70
N LEU A 330 7.40 13.27 15.06
CA LEU A 330 7.62 13.10 13.62
C LEU A 330 6.51 13.74 12.75
N ASP A 331 5.39 14.14 13.34
CA ASP A 331 4.30 14.89 12.72
C ASP A 331 4.13 16.30 13.30
N MET A 332 5.18 16.86 13.93
CA MET A 332 5.13 18.17 14.60
C MET A 332 4.68 19.32 13.68
N GLY A 333 4.94 19.22 12.38
CA GLY A 333 4.49 20.20 11.39
C GLY A 333 3.06 20.03 10.90
N ASN A 334 2.33 19.01 11.36
CA ASN A 334 0.99 18.65 10.91
C ASN A 334 -0.02 18.78 12.06
N THR A 335 -0.66 19.94 12.16
CA THR A 335 -1.60 20.27 13.24
C THR A 335 -2.79 19.32 13.32
N ASP A 336 -3.32 18.85 12.19
CA ASP A 336 -4.46 17.91 12.17
C ASP A 336 -4.06 16.56 12.78
N LYS A 337 -2.87 16.04 12.41
CA LYS A 337 -2.32 14.82 13.00
C LYS A 337 -2.03 14.96 14.48
N LEU A 338 -1.49 16.09 14.91
CA LEU A 338 -1.27 16.35 16.34
C LEU A 338 -2.59 16.38 17.13
N ALA A 339 -3.67 16.90 16.54
CA ALA A 339 -4.99 16.88 17.16
C ALA A 339 -5.51 15.44 17.32
N ASP A 340 -5.38 14.60 16.29
CA ASP A 340 -5.75 13.18 16.34
C ASP A 340 -4.97 12.43 17.44
N PHE A 341 -3.64 12.59 17.49
CA PHE A 341 -2.80 11.97 18.52
C PHE A 341 -3.14 12.43 19.92
N ARG A 342 -3.37 13.74 20.11
CA ARG A 342 -3.77 14.30 21.41
C ARG A 342 -5.12 13.74 21.87
N GLN A 343 -6.10 13.63 20.96
CA GLN A 343 -7.40 13.07 21.29
C GLN A 343 -7.29 11.58 21.68
N ASP A 344 -6.46 10.81 20.99
CA ASP A 344 -6.23 9.41 21.32
C ASP A 344 -5.48 9.24 22.65
N ALA A 345 -4.50 10.10 22.95
CA ALA A 345 -3.82 10.13 24.25
C ALA A 345 -4.81 10.37 25.40
N LEU A 346 -5.70 11.36 25.26
CA LEU A 346 -6.74 11.67 26.25
C LEU A 346 -7.71 10.51 26.46
N ARG A 347 -8.10 9.81 25.38
CA ARG A 347 -8.94 8.60 25.44
C ARG A 347 -8.27 7.48 26.24
N LEU A 348 -6.95 7.36 26.15
CA LEU A 348 -6.14 6.40 26.90
C LEU A 348 -5.81 6.84 28.33
N GLY A 349 -6.28 8.03 28.76
CA GLY A 349 -5.99 8.57 30.09
C GLY A 349 -4.58 9.16 30.22
N ILE A 350 -3.90 9.45 29.12
CA ILE A 350 -2.57 10.06 29.08
C ILE A 350 -2.73 11.58 29.08
N GLU A 351 -2.05 12.25 30.01
CA GLU A 351 -2.09 13.71 30.10
C GLU A 351 -1.11 14.33 29.10
N VAL A 352 -1.63 15.12 28.15
CA VAL A 352 -0.81 15.91 27.21
C VAL A 352 -0.73 17.35 27.71
N LEU A 353 0.44 17.73 28.21
CA LEU A 353 0.68 19.06 28.77
C LEU A 353 0.78 20.11 27.66
N ALA A 354 0.25 21.30 27.92
CA ALA A 354 0.31 22.41 26.98
C ALA A 354 1.76 22.94 26.85
N PRO A 355 2.09 23.63 25.73
CA PRO A 355 3.39 24.27 25.56
C PRO A 355 3.72 25.21 26.72
N SER A 356 4.94 25.11 27.25
CA SER A 356 5.41 25.93 28.37
C SER A 356 6.91 26.14 28.30
N VAL A 357 7.35 27.40 28.45
CA VAL A 357 8.77 27.77 28.43
C VAL A 357 9.62 27.11 29.52
N THR A 358 8.99 26.50 30.53
CA THR A 358 9.68 25.85 31.67
C THR A 358 9.68 24.33 31.60
N SER A 359 8.85 23.72 30.75
CA SER A 359 8.64 22.25 30.74
C SER A 359 8.55 21.63 29.35
N SER A 360 8.47 22.43 28.28
CA SER A 360 8.56 21.95 26.90
C SER A 360 9.98 21.62 26.51
N PHE A 361 10.11 20.72 25.54
CA PHE A 361 11.37 20.23 24.99
C PHE A 361 11.41 20.46 23.48
N ARG A 362 12.55 20.24 22.82
CA ARG A 362 12.63 20.45 21.35
C ARG A 362 11.89 19.38 20.52
N PRO A 363 11.88 18.10 20.93
CA PRO A 363 10.86 17.13 20.50
C PRO A 363 9.81 16.96 21.61
N PHE A 364 8.70 16.26 21.32
CA PHE A 364 7.79 15.83 22.39
C PHE A 364 8.55 14.89 23.34
N GLU A 365 8.32 15.06 24.64
CA GLU A 365 9.03 14.32 25.69
C GLU A 365 8.04 13.54 26.56
N VAL A 366 8.53 12.49 27.23
CA VAL A 366 7.70 11.56 28.00
C VAL A 366 7.91 11.71 29.51
N GLY A 367 6.84 11.55 30.27
CA GLY A 367 6.86 11.42 31.73
C GLY A 367 5.95 10.28 32.19
N GLU A 368 5.79 10.14 33.51
CA GLU A 368 4.87 9.15 34.07
C GLU A 368 3.43 9.45 33.64
N ASN A 369 2.90 8.63 32.74
CA ASN A 369 1.57 8.78 32.12
C ASN A 369 1.32 10.17 31.49
N ARG A 370 2.38 10.83 31.00
CA ARG A 370 2.36 12.22 30.52
C ARG A 370 3.18 12.40 29.25
N ILE A 371 2.72 13.31 28.39
CA ILE A 371 3.47 13.80 27.22
C ILE A 371 3.66 15.31 27.37
N TYR A 372 4.91 15.77 27.33
CA TYR A 372 5.28 17.18 27.32
C TYR A 372 5.35 17.68 25.87
N TYR A 373 4.73 18.84 25.61
CA TYR A 373 4.71 19.42 24.27
C TYR A 373 6.12 19.86 23.82
N SER A 374 6.34 19.78 22.50
CA SER A 374 7.53 20.30 21.83
C SER A 374 7.64 21.83 21.83
#